data_AF-A0A7X8VDU1-F1
#
_entry.id   AF-A0A7X8VDU1-F1
#
_cell.length_a   1.000
_cell.length_b   1.000
_cell.length_c   1.000
_cell.angle_alpha   90.00
_cell.angle_beta   90.00
_cell.angle_gamma   90.00
#
_symmetry.space_group_name_H-M   'P 1'
#
loop_
_entity.id
_entity.type
_entity.pdbx_description
1 polymer ?
#
loop_
_entity_poly.entity_id
_entity_poly.type
_entity_poly.pdbx_seq_one_letter_code
_entity_poly.pdbx_strand_id
1 'polypeptide(L)'
;MQSPNVSQTIITVFLVYLVFLIGFGVYQGRKVKSGEDFAIAGRKLPGFIAAMSERATGESSWALLGLPGFAYASGISSIWTAVGCVAGITTAWALLAWRLRDEAEKYDAVTFMDYLTKRHGSLAKPIRLVGSLTIVFFFFFYVGAQFLGGGKTFSTMFNISPVTGIFITAAIIIPYTVYGGFQSVVYTDTIQAILMIIALVIAPVVGIFYIANQPGIFANSIPAALSAAGHEYTSLVGGLSGFGALTVVLGGISWMFGYLGGTPQLTTRFMAIKDDKQTKIARNTGILWTFLAYIGALMIG
;
A
#
# COMPACT_ATOMS: atom_id res chain seq x y z
N MET A 1 16.97 19.62 -25.51
CA MET A 1 16.96 19.11 -24.12
C MET A 1 17.57 17.71 -24.16
N GLN A 2 18.77 17.55 -23.61
CA GLN A 2 19.48 16.27 -23.61
C GLN A 2 18.70 15.26 -22.78
N SER A 3 18.36 14.11 -23.38
CA SER A 3 17.80 12.98 -22.65
C SER A 3 18.77 12.59 -21.54
N PRO A 4 18.36 12.57 -20.26
CA PRO A 4 19.24 12.07 -19.22
C PRO A 4 19.54 10.61 -19.58
N ASN A 5 20.81 10.31 -19.83
CA ASN A 5 21.27 8.93 -19.98
C ASN A 5 20.86 8.20 -18.70
N VAL A 6 19.93 7.25 -18.81
CA VAL A 6 19.53 6.42 -17.67
C VAL A 6 20.80 5.77 -17.15
N SER A 7 21.15 6.04 -15.89
CA SER A 7 22.37 5.53 -15.29
C SER A 7 22.40 4.00 -15.43
N GLN A 8 23.48 3.46 -15.99
CA GLN A 8 23.66 2.01 -16.13
C GLN A 8 23.43 1.29 -14.79
N THR A 9 23.84 1.92 -13.69
CA THR A 9 23.61 1.42 -12.33
C THR A 9 22.12 1.25 -12.02
N ILE A 10 21.26 2.21 -12.40
CA ILE A 10 19.80 2.13 -12.16
C ILE A 10 19.20 0.96 -12.94
N ILE A 11 19.59 0.80 -14.21
CA ILE A 11 19.13 -0.30 -15.05
C ILE A 11 19.56 -1.64 -14.44
N THR A 12 20.82 -1.79 -14.05
CA THR A 12 21.34 -3.02 -13.46
C THR A 12 20.62 -3.36 -12.15
N VAL A 13 20.49 -2.41 -11.22
CA VAL A 13 19.78 -2.64 -9.95
C VAL A 13 18.32 -3.04 -10.20
N PHE A 14 17.66 -2.36 -11.14
CA PHE A 14 16.28 -2.66 -11.50
C PHE A 14 16.11 -4.06 -12.09
N LEU A 15 16.96 -4.45 -13.05
CA LEU A 15 16.92 -5.78 -13.65
C LEU A 15 17.22 -6.88 -12.64
N VAL A 16 18.20 -6.69 -11.77
CA VAL A 16 18.51 -7.64 -10.68
C VAL A 16 17.32 -7.80 -9.75
N TYR A 17 16.68 -6.69 -9.35
CA TYR A 17 15.47 -6.72 -8.54
C TYR A 17 14.33 -7.47 -9.23
N LEU A 18 14.07 -7.21 -10.52
CA LEU A 18 13.03 -7.88 -11.27
C LEU A 18 13.27 -9.39 -11.39
N VAL A 19 14.48 -9.81 -11.79
CA VAL A 19 14.85 -11.23 -11.91
C VAL A 19 14.70 -11.93 -10.57
N PHE A 20 15.18 -11.29 -9.49
CA PHE A 20 15.03 -11.81 -8.14
C PHE A 20 13.56 -11.96 -7.75
N LEU A 21 12.72 -10.94 -7.96
CA LEU A 21 11.32 -10.95 -7.57
C LEU A 21 10.53 -12.02 -8.35
N ILE A 22 10.71 -12.09 -9.67
CA ILE A 22 10.06 -13.09 -10.52
C ILE A 22 10.53 -14.50 -10.13
N GLY A 23 11.85 -14.70 -9.97
CA GLY A 23 12.42 -15.97 -9.57
C GLY A 23 11.91 -16.44 -8.20
N PHE A 24 11.83 -15.51 -7.24
CA PHE A 24 11.31 -15.78 -5.91
C PHE A 24 9.81 -16.09 -5.93
N GLY A 25 9.02 -15.35 -6.72
CA GLY A 25 7.60 -15.63 -6.93
C GLY A 25 7.37 -17.02 -7.52
N VAL A 26 8.09 -17.36 -8.59
CA VAL A 26 8.03 -18.71 -9.19
C VAL A 26 8.44 -19.80 -8.19
N TYR A 27 9.50 -19.57 -7.40
CA TYR A 27 9.93 -20.49 -6.35
C TYR A 27 8.84 -20.73 -5.29
N GLN A 28 8.17 -19.66 -4.84
CA GLN A 28 7.08 -19.77 -3.88
C GLN A 28 5.82 -20.41 -4.51
N GLY A 29 5.56 -20.13 -5.78
CA GLY A 29 4.48 -20.75 -6.57
C GLY A 29 4.64 -22.28 -6.68
N ARG A 30 5.88 -22.78 -6.80
CA ARG A 30 6.14 -24.24 -6.80
C ARG A 30 5.71 -24.94 -5.50
N LYS A 31 5.53 -24.21 -4.40
CA LYS A 31 5.07 -24.74 -3.10
C LYS A 31 3.56 -24.77 -2.97
N VAL A 32 2.80 -24.20 -3.91
CA VAL A 32 1.34 -24.29 -3.96
C VAL A 32 0.94 -25.67 -4.50
N LYS A 33 0.25 -26.46 -3.69
CA LYS A 33 -0.12 -27.86 -4.02
C LYS A 33 -1.63 -28.11 -4.02
N SER A 34 -2.41 -27.20 -3.44
CA SER A 34 -3.86 -27.31 -3.32
C SER A 34 -4.58 -26.02 -3.70
N GLY A 35 -5.90 -26.10 -3.92
CA GLY A 35 -6.74 -24.92 -4.13
C GLY A 35 -6.78 -23.99 -2.91
N GLU A 36 -6.66 -24.54 -1.70
CA GLU A 36 -6.58 -23.75 -0.47
C GLU A 36 -5.26 -22.98 -0.36
N ASP A 37 -4.13 -23.60 -0.75
CA ASP A 37 -2.85 -22.90 -0.86
C ASP A 37 -2.93 -21.76 -1.89
N PHE A 38 -3.61 -22.00 -3.01
CA PHE A 38 -3.77 -21.00 -4.07
C PHE A 38 -4.66 -19.83 -3.63
N ALA A 39 -5.74 -20.08 -2.88
CA ALA A 39 -6.73 -19.07 -2.52
C ALA A 39 -6.38 -18.29 -1.24
N ILE A 40 -5.85 -18.96 -0.22
CA ILE A 40 -5.66 -18.40 1.13
C ILE A 40 -4.33 -18.86 1.79
N ALA A 41 -3.39 -19.39 1.01
CA ALA A 41 -2.09 -19.87 1.51
C ALA A 41 -2.24 -20.94 2.63
N GLY A 42 -3.28 -21.77 2.53
CA GLY A 42 -3.54 -22.86 3.47
C GLY A 42 -3.74 -22.41 4.92
N ARG A 43 -4.08 -21.13 5.15
CA ARG A 43 -4.23 -20.50 6.48
C ARG A 43 -3.03 -20.71 7.40
N LYS A 44 -1.82 -20.69 6.82
CA LYS A 44 -0.57 -20.96 7.52
C LYS A 44 0.39 -19.77 7.50
N LEU A 45 -0.09 -18.56 7.22
CA LEU A 45 0.80 -17.41 7.13
C LEU A 45 1.39 -17.05 8.49
N PRO A 46 2.72 -16.88 8.58
CA PRO A 46 3.35 -16.18 9.69
C PRO A 46 2.81 -14.74 9.77
N GLY A 47 2.66 -14.23 10.98
CA GLY A 47 2.04 -12.93 11.22
C GLY A 47 2.80 -11.77 10.57
N PHE A 48 4.13 -11.80 10.66
CA PHE A 48 4.99 -10.82 10.01
C PHE A 48 4.80 -10.80 8.49
N ILE A 49 4.70 -11.97 7.87
CA ILE A 49 4.50 -12.14 6.42
C ILE A 49 3.12 -11.60 6.00
N ALA A 50 2.07 -11.95 6.74
CA ALA A 50 0.72 -11.45 6.50
C ALA A 50 0.66 -9.91 6.62
N ALA A 51 1.29 -9.35 7.66
CA ALA A 51 1.33 -7.91 7.88
C ALA A 51 2.10 -7.18 6.78
N MET A 52 3.30 -7.64 6.44
CA MET A 52 4.09 -7.03 5.37
C MET A 52 3.38 -7.10 4.02
N SER A 53 2.76 -8.24 3.70
CA SER A 53 2.03 -8.37 2.44
C SER A 53 0.82 -7.44 2.35
N GLU A 54 0.05 -7.35 3.43
CA GLU A 54 -1.10 -6.47 3.48
C GLU A 54 -0.67 -5.01 3.40
N ARG A 55 0.46 -4.62 4.03
CA ARG A 55 1.06 -3.30 3.89
C ARG A 55 1.50 -2.98 2.47
N ALA A 56 2.27 -3.84 1.82
CA ALA A 56 2.67 -3.61 0.42
C ALA A 56 1.45 -3.45 -0.50
N THR A 57 0.41 -4.26 -0.29
CA THR A 57 -0.83 -4.18 -1.09
C THR A 57 -1.59 -2.88 -0.83
N GLY A 58 -1.82 -2.52 0.43
CA GLY A 58 -2.60 -1.34 0.79
C GLY A 58 -1.90 -0.04 0.43
N GLU A 59 -0.58 -0.01 0.56
CA GLU A 59 0.20 1.23 0.55
C GLU A 59 0.98 1.46 -0.74
N SER A 60 1.13 0.47 -1.61
CA SER A 60 1.94 0.47 -2.84
C SER A 60 2.31 1.84 -3.44
N SER A 61 1.55 2.33 -4.45
CA SER A 61 1.78 3.61 -5.12
C SER A 61 1.37 4.79 -4.24
N TRP A 62 0.50 4.56 -3.26
CA TRP A 62 0.01 5.62 -2.37
C TRP A 62 1.10 6.15 -1.44
N ALA A 63 1.81 5.30 -0.72
CA ALA A 63 2.81 5.72 0.27
C ALA A 63 4.06 6.36 -0.34
N LEU A 64 4.46 5.96 -1.56
CA LEU A 64 5.69 6.47 -2.20
C LEU A 64 5.45 7.61 -3.21
N LEU A 65 4.26 7.71 -3.81
CA LEU A 65 3.95 8.73 -4.83
C LEU A 65 2.75 9.58 -4.43
N GLY A 66 1.66 8.96 -3.99
CA GLY A 66 0.39 9.63 -3.69
C GLY A 66 0.46 10.58 -2.49
N LEU A 67 0.75 10.04 -1.31
CA LEU A 67 0.80 10.80 -0.06
C LEU A 67 1.94 11.84 -0.05
N PRO A 68 3.19 11.52 -0.47
CA PRO A 68 4.23 12.55 -0.59
C PRO A 68 3.85 13.64 -1.59
N GLY A 69 3.28 13.28 -2.75
CA GLY A 69 2.82 14.27 -3.73
C GLY A 69 1.68 15.14 -3.19
N PHE A 70 0.78 14.57 -2.39
CA PHE A 70 -0.27 15.33 -1.71
C PHE A 70 0.29 16.25 -0.63
N ALA A 71 1.24 15.77 0.19
CA ALA A 71 1.91 16.58 1.20
C ALA A 71 2.69 17.75 0.56
N TYR A 72 3.42 17.50 -0.53
CA TYR A 72 4.07 18.53 -1.33
C TYR A 72 3.09 19.60 -1.83
N ALA A 73 1.87 19.20 -2.23
CA ALA A 73 0.87 20.13 -2.77
C ALA A 73 0.03 20.87 -1.72
N SER A 74 -0.05 20.36 -0.48
CA SER A 74 -0.99 20.84 0.54
C SER A 74 -0.34 21.19 1.89
N GLY A 75 0.97 21.01 1.99
CA GLY A 75 1.74 21.27 3.20
C GLY A 75 1.26 20.46 4.41
N ILE A 76 1.27 21.10 5.58
CA ILE A 76 0.95 20.48 6.87
C ILE A 76 -0.48 19.95 6.93
N SER A 77 -1.42 20.51 6.16
CA SER A 77 -2.82 20.05 6.17
C SER A 77 -2.99 18.58 5.74
N SER A 78 -2.03 18.03 5.00
CA SER A 78 -1.97 16.61 4.63
C SER A 78 -1.93 15.64 5.82
N ILE A 79 -1.56 16.13 7.01
CA ILE A 79 -1.51 15.34 8.25
C ILE A 79 -2.85 14.69 8.57
N TRP A 80 -3.99 15.31 8.22
CA TRP A 80 -5.30 14.74 8.51
C TRP A 80 -5.58 13.47 7.71
N THR A 81 -5.11 13.43 6.46
CA THR A 81 -5.17 12.22 5.63
C THR A 81 -4.29 11.12 6.23
N ALA A 82 -3.07 11.47 6.64
CA ALA A 82 -2.17 10.52 7.30
C ALA A 82 -2.76 9.97 8.61
N VAL A 83 -3.33 10.84 9.45
CA VAL A 83 -4.01 10.45 10.69
C VAL A 83 -5.20 9.53 10.40
N GLY A 84 -6.02 9.86 9.39
CA GLY A 84 -7.13 9.02 8.96
C GLY A 84 -6.67 7.60 8.57
N CYS A 85 -5.65 7.51 7.70
CA CYS A 85 -5.08 6.22 7.30
C CYS A 85 -4.50 5.45 8.49
N VAL A 86 -3.63 6.08 9.29
CA VAL A 86 -3.00 5.44 10.46
C VAL A 86 -4.06 4.94 11.44
N ALA A 87 -5.09 5.74 11.72
CA ALA A 87 -6.20 5.36 12.60
C ALA A 87 -6.98 4.17 12.04
N GLY A 88 -7.32 4.20 10.74
CA GLY A 88 -8.08 3.13 10.08
C GLY A 88 -7.32 1.81 10.07
N ILE A 89 -6.05 1.89 9.67
CA ILE A 89 -5.13 0.77 9.66
C ILE A 89 -4.92 0.18 11.06
N THR A 90 -4.70 1.04 12.06
CA THR A 90 -4.51 0.62 13.45
C THR A 90 -5.76 -0.06 13.97
N THR A 91 -6.93 0.49 13.67
CA THR A 91 -8.22 -0.09 14.02
C THR A 91 -8.42 -1.45 13.35
N ALA A 92 -8.10 -1.57 12.07
CA ALA A 92 -8.20 -2.83 11.33
C ALA A 92 -7.34 -3.92 11.96
N TRP A 93 -6.07 -3.63 12.26
CA TRP A 93 -5.18 -4.61 12.89
C TRP A 93 -5.54 -4.91 14.35
N ALA A 94 -5.91 -3.91 15.12
CA ALA A 94 -6.20 -4.07 16.54
C ALA A 94 -7.55 -4.77 16.79
N LEU A 95 -8.56 -4.46 15.99
CA LEU A 95 -9.94 -4.87 16.28
C LEU A 95 -10.52 -5.86 15.25
N LEU A 96 -10.09 -5.82 14.00
CA LEU A 96 -10.71 -6.61 12.93
C LEU A 96 -9.89 -7.84 12.54
N ALA A 97 -8.56 -7.77 12.53
CA ALA A 97 -7.71 -8.83 12.01
C ALA A 97 -7.94 -10.20 12.69
N TRP A 98 -7.94 -10.24 14.02
CA TRP A 98 -8.17 -11.49 14.77
C TRP A 98 -9.60 -12.00 14.60
N ARG A 99 -10.60 -11.11 14.61
CA ARG A 99 -12.00 -11.50 14.42
C ARG A 99 -12.24 -12.10 13.04
N LEU A 100 -11.65 -11.49 12.01
CA LEU A 100 -11.78 -11.96 10.64
C LEU A 100 -11.03 -13.28 10.41
N ARG A 101 -9.91 -13.51 11.11
CA ARG A 101 -9.25 -14.82 11.12
C ARG A 101 -10.15 -15.90 11.70
N ASP A 102 -10.65 -15.68 12.91
CA ASP A 102 -11.48 -16.66 13.63
C ASP A 102 -12.77 -16.96 12.86
N GLU A 103 -13.40 -15.93 12.32
CA GLU A 103 -14.63 -16.08 11.54
C GLU A 103 -14.36 -16.77 10.19
N ALA A 104 -13.24 -16.47 9.52
CA ALA A 104 -12.87 -17.17 8.29
C ALA A 104 -12.63 -18.66 8.53
N GLU A 105 -11.99 -19.00 9.65
CA GLU A 105 -11.76 -20.39 10.06
C GLU A 105 -13.09 -21.09 10.41
N LYS A 106 -13.94 -20.44 11.22
CA LYS A 106 -15.26 -20.95 11.61
C LYS A 106 -16.18 -21.27 10.44
N TYR A 107 -16.19 -20.43 9.41
CA TYR A 107 -17.03 -20.61 8.22
C TYR A 107 -16.32 -21.34 7.07
N ASP A 108 -15.09 -21.81 7.28
CA ASP A 108 -14.20 -22.33 6.23
C ASP A 108 -14.22 -21.43 4.99
N ALA A 109 -14.12 -20.12 5.19
CA ALA A 109 -14.21 -19.13 4.14
C ALA A 109 -12.83 -18.89 3.52
N VAL A 110 -12.79 -18.86 2.18
CA VAL A 110 -11.55 -18.60 1.41
C VAL A 110 -11.48 -17.18 0.85
N THR A 111 -12.59 -16.44 0.85
CA THR A 111 -12.65 -15.02 0.50
C THR A 111 -13.55 -14.25 1.44
N PHE A 112 -13.38 -12.92 1.50
CA PHE A 112 -14.25 -12.07 2.30
C PHE A 112 -15.73 -12.16 1.90
N MET A 113 -16.02 -12.24 0.60
CA MET A 113 -17.38 -12.43 0.12
C MET A 113 -17.93 -13.81 0.48
N ASP A 114 -17.11 -14.87 0.42
CA ASP A 114 -17.53 -16.20 0.84
C ASP A 114 -17.93 -16.18 2.33
N TYR A 115 -17.10 -15.58 3.19
CA TYR A 115 -17.40 -15.36 4.60
C TYR A 115 -18.75 -14.63 4.80
N LEU A 116 -18.94 -13.48 4.15
CA LEU A 116 -20.18 -12.71 4.28
C LEU A 116 -21.40 -13.53 3.84
N THR A 117 -21.28 -14.31 2.77
CA THR A 117 -22.40 -15.11 2.26
C THR A 117 -22.74 -16.27 3.19
N LYS A 118 -21.74 -16.97 3.74
CA LYS A 118 -21.93 -18.07 4.69
C LYS A 118 -22.48 -17.59 6.03
N ARG A 119 -22.05 -16.41 6.50
CA ARG A 119 -22.52 -15.83 7.77
C ARG A 119 -23.99 -15.38 7.74
N HIS A 120 -24.50 -14.94 6.59
CA HIS A 120 -25.80 -14.29 6.50
C HIS A 120 -26.92 -15.15 5.87
N GLY A 121 -26.70 -16.46 5.71
CA GLY A 121 -27.75 -17.45 5.40
C GLY A 121 -28.69 -17.04 4.25
N SER A 122 -29.92 -16.64 4.58
CA SER A 122 -30.96 -16.25 3.61
C SER A 122 -30.58 -15.07 2.72
N LEU A 123 -29.70 -14.18 3.20
CA LEU A 123 -29.20 -13.03 2.44
C LEU A 123 -27.94 -13.35 1.61
N ALA A 124 -27.49 -14.62 1.57
CA ALA A 124 -26.28 -15.01 0.86
C ALA A 124 -26.29 -14.60 -0.63
N LYS A 125 -27.39 -14.86 -1.35
CA LYS A 125 -27.51 -14.52 -2.78
C LYS A 125 -27.41 -13.01 -3.04
N PRO A 126 -28.23 -12.14 -2.42
CA PRO A 126 -28.12 -10.70 -2.65
C PRO A 126 -26.78 -10.12 -2.20
N ILE A 127 -26.22 -10.58 -1.06
CA ILE A 127 -24.89 -10.15 -0.60
C ILE A 127 -23.81 -10.53 -1.60
N ARG A 128 -23.83 -11.76 -2.11
CA ARG A 128 -22.87 -12.22 -3.13
C ARG A 128 -22.94 -11.36 -4.37
N LEU A 129 -24.14 -11.13 -4.89
CA LEU A 129 -24.34 -10.40 -6.14
C LEU A 129 -23.90 -8.94 -6.00
N VAL A 130 -24.48 -8.22 -5.03
CA VAL A 130 -24.19 -6.79 -4.82
C VAL A 130 -22.72 -6.61 -4.45
N GLY A 131 -22.22 -7.36 -3.47
CA GLY A 131 -20.84 -7.21 -3.01
C GLY A 131 -19.82 -7.57 -4.10
N SER A 132 -20.03 -8.62 -4.89
CA SER A 132 -19.10 -8.97 -5.97
C SER A 132 -19.10 -7.92 -7.08
N LEU A 133 -20.27 -7.39 -7.46
CA LEU A 133 -20.37 -6.31 -8.46
C LEU A 133 -19.69 -5.03 -7.96
N THR A 134 -19.91 -4.66 -6.69
CA THR A 134 -19.23 -3.53 -6.04
C THR A 134 -17.72 -3.72 -6.07
N ILE A 135 -17.22 -4.91 -5.70
CA ILE A 135 -15.79 -5.21 -5.72
C ILE A 135 -15.23 -5.06 -7.13
N VAL A 136 -15.84 -5.69 -8.14
CA VAL A 136 -15.38 -5.63 -9.54
C VAL A 136 -15.33 -4.19 -10.04
N PHE A 137 -16.37 -3.41 -9.79
CA PHE A 137 -16.45 -2.01 -10.21
C PHE A 137 -15.33 -1.16 -9.60
N PHE A 138 -15.14 -1.21 -8.27
CA PHE A 138 -14.11 -0.40 -7.61
C PHE A 138 -12.69 -0.93 -7.87
N PHE A 139 -12.51 -2.25 -8.01
CA PHE A 139 -11.21 -2.82 -8.34
C PHE A 139 -10.71 -2.44 -9.72
N PHE A 140 -11.61 -2.19 -10.68
CA PHE A 140 -11.21 -1.68 -11.99
C PHE A 140 -10.40 -0.39 -11.86
N PHE A 141 -10.89 0.58 -11.08
CA PHE A 141 -10.18 1.84 -10.82
C PHE A 141 -8.94 1.63 -9.96
N TYR A 142 -9.03 0.81 -8.92
CA TYR A 142 -7.91 0.54 -8.03
C TYR A 142 -6.72 -0.09 -8.76
N VAL A 143 -6.94 -1.17 -9.52
CA VAL A 143 -5.89 -1.83 -10.31
C VAL A 143 -5.39 -0.92 -11.42
N GLY A 144 -6.28 -0.15 -12.07
CA GLY A 144 -5.90 0.86 -13.05
C GLY A 144 -4.92 1.89 -12.48
N ALA A 145 -5.17 2.40 -11.27
CA ALA A 145 -4.27 3.34 -10.59
C ALA A 145 -2.88 2.74 -10.31
N GLN A 146 -2.80 1.43 -9.99
CA GLN A 146 -1.52 0.76 -9.78
C GLN A 146 -0.69 0.67 -11.08
N PHE A 147 -1.34 0.33 -12.20
CA PHE A 147 -0.67 0.30 -13.50
C PHE A 147 -0.23 1.69 -13.94
N LEU A 148 -1.05 2.73 -13.71
CA LEU A 148 -0.65 4.12 -13.94
C LEU A 148 0.58 4.50 -13.11
N GLY A 149 0.65 4.09 -11.84
CA GLY A 149 1.82 4.26 -10.98
C GLY A 149 3.07 3.58 -11.53
N GLY A 150 2.94 2.33 -12.00
CA GLY A 150 4.02 1.61 -12.69
C GLY A 150 4.48 2.32 -13.97
N GLY A 151 3.55 2.70 -14.83
CA GLY A 151 3.83 3.46 -16.06
C GLY A 151 4.52 4.80 -15.81
N LYS A 152 4.08 5.53 -14.77
CA LYS A 152 4.73 6.78 -14.34
C LYS A 152 6.15 6.53 -13.84
N THR A 153 6.36 5.49 -13.04
CA THR A 153 7.69 5.10 -12.56
C THR A 153 8.63 4.81 -13.72
N PHE A 154 8.19 4.00 -14.68
CA PHE A 154 8.96 3.70 -15.87
C PHE A 154 9.26 4.94 -16.73
N SER A 155 8.28 5.82 -16.90
CA SER A 155 8.47 7.05 -17.67
C SER A 155 9.50 7.97 -17.00
N THR A 156 9.43 8.14 -15.68
CA THR A 156 10.37 8.99 -14.94
C THR A 156 11.78 8.40 -14.92
N MET A 157 11.91 7.08 -14.76
CA MET A 157 13.21 6.42 -14.56
C MET A 157 13.92 6.07 -15.87
N PHE A 158 13.18 5.63 -16.88
CA PHE A 158 13.74 5.10 -18.12
C PHE A 158 13.43 5.95 -19.36
N ASN A 159 12.73 7.09 -19.18
CA ASN A 159 12.32 8.00 -20.25
C ASN A 159 11.55 7.30 -21.38
N ILE A 160 10.76 6.27 -21.04
CA ILE A 160 9.85 5.60 -21.97
C ILE A 160 8.43 6.16 -21.86
N SER A 161 7.60 5.92 -22.88
CA SER A 161 6.22 6.40 -22.85
C SER A 161 5.46 5.78 -21.66
N PRO A 162 4.59 6.53 -20.95
CA PRO A 162 3.81 5.98 -19.83
C PRO A 162 2.98 4.76 -20.22
N VAL A 163 2.41 4.76 -21.44
CA VAL A 163 1.61 3.64 -21.97
C VAL A 163 2.48 2.39 -22.15
N THR A 164 3.69 2.52 -22.69
CA THR A 164 4.63 1.40 -22.79
C THR A 164 5.03 0.89 -21.39
N GLY A 165 5.28 1.80 -20.44
CA GLY A 165 5.59 1.45 -19.05
C GLY A 165 4.47 0.65 -18.37
N ILE A 166 3.20 0.97 -18.65
CA ILE A 166 2.04 0.20 -18.18
C ILE A 166 2.09 -1.25 -18.70
N PHE A 167 2.29 -1.43 -20.01
CA PHE A 167 2.35 -2.77 -20.61
C PHE A 167 3.53 -3.59 -20.11
N ILE A 168 4.69 -2.96 -19.90
CA ILE A 168 5.86 -3.63 -19.28
C ILE A 168 5.53 -4.08 -17.86
N THR A 169 4.93 -3.19 -17.07
CA THR A 169 4.50 -3.51 -15.69
C THR A 169 3.54 -4.69 -15.68
N ALA A 170 2.54 -4.72 -16.57
CA ALA A 170 1.60 -5.83 -16.71
C ALA A 170 2.28 -7.14 -17.13
N ALA A 171 3.16 -7.09 -18.13
CA ALA A 171 3.90 -8.26 -18.62
C ALA A 171 4.80 -8.89 -17.55
N ILE A 172 5.32 -8.08 -16.62
CA ILE A 172 6.12 -8.56 -15.49
C ILE A 172 5.24 -9.17 -14.40
N ILE A 173 4.18 -8.47 -13.98
CA ILE A 173 3.42 -8.82 -12.77
C ILE A 173 2.45 -9.98 -12.99
N ILE A 174 1.73 -9.99 -14.12
CA ILE A 174 0.64 -10.94 -14.37
C ILE A 174 1.14 -12.40 -14.37
N PRO A 175 2.21 -12.78 -15.09
CA PRO A 175 2.57 -14.20 -15.22
C PRO A 175 2.89 -14.89 -13.89
N TYR A 176 3.71 -14.28 -13.03
CA TYR A 176 4.06 -14.91 -11.74
C TYR A 176 2.89 -14.88 -10.76
N THR A 177 2.01 -13.88 -10.85
CA THR A 177 0.80 -13.78 -10.01
C THR A 177 -0.19 -14.89 -10.36
N VAL A 178 -0.44 -15.11 -11.66
CA VAL A 178 -1.32 -16.19 -12.14
C VAL A 178 -0.74 -17.56 -11.81
N TYR A 179 0.58 -17.73 -11.97
CA TYR A 179 1.25 -19.00 -11.70
C TYR A 179 1.25 -19.37 -10.21
N GLY A 180 1.61 -18.43 -9.34
CA GLY A 180 1.93 -18.72 -7.94
C GLY A 180 0.79 -18.53 -6.94
N GLY A 181 -0.35 -17.98 -7.36
CA GLY A 181 -1.52 -17.76 -6.50
C GLY A 181 -1.26 -16.85 -5.29
N PHE A 182 -2.20 -16.83 -4.35
CA PHE A 182 -2.16 -15.97 -3.17
C PHE A 182 -0.88 -16.19 -2.33
N GLN A 183 -0.45 -17.45 -2.16
CA GLN A 183 0.78 -17.74 -1.42
C GLN A 183 2.00 -17.06 -2.05
N SER A 184 2.22 -17.20 -3.35
CA SER A 184 3.37 -16.54 -4.01
C SER A 184 3.33 -15.03 -3.81
N VAL A 185 2.15 -14.42 -4.02
CA VAL A 185 1.93 -12.98 -3.90
C VAL A 185 2.32 -12.49 -2.50
N VAL A 186 1.84 -13.15 -1.46
CA VAL A 186 2.11 -12.72 -0.07
C VAL A 186 3.61 -12.69 0.25
N TYR A 187 4.37 -13.67 -0.24
CA TYR A 187 5.81 -13.71 0.01
C TYR A 187 6.58 -12.69 -0.85
N THR A 188 6.19 -12.47 -2.12
CA THR A 188 6.79 -11.39 -2.94
C THR A 188 6.48 -10.02 -2.36
N ASP A 189 5.26 -9.81 -1.89
CA ASP A 189 4.83 -8.56 -1.26
C ASP A 189 5.64 -8.26 0.00
N THR A 190 6.04 -9.29 0.76
CA THR A 190 6.85 -9.11 1.96
C THR A 190 8.18 -8.44 1.63
N ILE A 191 8.83 -8.87 0.54
CA ILE A 191 10.09 -8.28 0.07
C ILE A 191 9.84 -6.82 -0.33
N GLN A 192 8.73 -6.56 -1.04
CA GLN A 192 8.36 -5.21 -1.46
C GLN A 192 8.10 -4.29 -0.27
N ALA A 193 7.38 -4.75 0.76
CA ALA A 193 7.11 -3.98 1.96
C ALA A 193 8.39 -3.60 2.73
N ILE A 194 9.38 -4.50 2.75
CA ILE A 194 10.70 -4.24 3.35
C ILE A 194 11.44 -3.16 2.55
N LEU A 195 11.46 -3.27 1.22
CA LEU A 195 12.08 -2.25 0.37
C LEU A 195 11.38 -0.90 0.49
N MET A 196 10.04 -0.89 0.54
CA MET A 196 9.24 0.32 0.72
C MET A 196 9.57 1.01 2.04
N ILE A 197 9.61 0.28 3.17
CA ILE A 197 9.89 0.91 4.47
C ILE A 197 11.32 1.43 4.57
N ILE A 198 12.28 0.70 3.98
CA ILE A 198 13.65 1.18 3.86
C ILE A 198 13.69 2.50 3.08
N ALA A 199 13.01 2.58 1.93
CA ALA A 199 12.93 3.80 1.14
C ALA A 199 12.27 4.95 1.92
N LEU A 200 11.13 4.69 2.57
CA LEU A 200 10.38 5.69 3.32
C LEU A 200 11.13 6.22 4.55
N VAL A 201 12.00 5.42 5.16
CA VAL A 201 12.81 5.87 6.29
C VAL A 201 14.11 6.54 5.84
N ILE A 202 14.80 6.00 4.83
CA ILE A 202 16.12 6.50 4.40
C ILE A 202 15.99 7.75 3.52
N ALA A 203 15.04 7.79 2.58
CA ALA A 203 14.88 8.91 1.65
C ALA A 203 14.72 10.27 2.35
N PRO A 204 13.86 10.45 3.37
CA PRO A 204 13.74 11.75 4.03
C PRO A 204 15.00 12.12 4.81
N VAL A 205 15.69 11.15 5.41
CA VAL A 205 16.96 11.40 6.12
C VAL A 205 18.02 11.91 5.12
N VAL A 206 18.22 11.22 4.01
CA VAL A 206 19.16 11.62 2.95
C VAL A 206 18.74 12.96 2.35
N GLY A 207 17.45 13.17 2.10
CA GLY A 207 16.90 14.41 1.56
C GLY A 207 17.18 15.61 2.46
N ILE A 208 16.98 15.47 3.78
CA ILE A 208 17.26 16.52 4.76
C ILE A 208 18.75 16.89 4.77
N PHE A 209 19.65 15.90 4.77
CA PHE A 209 21.09 16.17 4.69
C PHE A 209 21.48 16.83 3.36
N TYR A 210 20.85 16.42 2.26
CA TYR A 210 21.09 17.00 0.95
C TYR A 210 20.70 18.48 0.91
N ILE A 211 19.47 18.84 1.33
CA ILE A 211 19.00 20.23 1.30
C ILE A 211 19.75 21.13 2.30
N ALA A 212 20.19 20.60 3.44
CA ALA A 212 20.91 21.37 4.43
C ALA A 212 22.29 21.86 3.93
N ASN A 213 22.92 21.10 3.04
CA ASN A 213 24.28 21.35 2.56
C ASN A 213 24.33 21.95 1.14
N GLN A 214 23.18 22.18 0.50
CA GLN A 214 23.11 22.68 -0.87
C GLN A 214 22.81 24.19 -0.89
N PRO A 215 23.79 25.05 -1.22
CA PRO A 215 23.54 26.49 -1.32
C PRO A 215 22.68 26.82 -2.56
N GLY A 216 21.86 27.86 -2.46
CA GLY A 216 21.09 28.40 -3.61
C GLY A 216 19.80 27.63 -3.97
N ILE A 217 19.37 26.68 -3.14
CA ILE A 217 18.06 26.02 -3.30
C ILE A 217 16.93 26.84 -2.69
N PHE A 218 15.68 26.47 -3.01
CA PHE A 218 14.46 27.14 -2.52
C PHE A 218 14.44 27.29 -0.99
N ALA A 219 14.79 26.23 -0.26
CA ALA A 219 14.92 26.25 1.19
C ALA A 219 15.85 25.13 1.68
N ASN A 220 16.64 25.41 2.72
CA ASN A 220 17.62 24.49 3.29
C ASN A 220 17.08 23.61 4.45
N SER A 221 15.78 23.74 4.77
CA SER A 221 15.10 22.95 5.78
C SER A 221 13.60 22.89 5.51
N ILE A 222 12.90 21.88 6.04
CA ILE A 222 11.44 21.74 5.90
C ILE A 222 10.69 22.97 6.44
N PRO A 223 10.98 23.51 7.65
CA PRO A 223 10.29 24.70 8.15
C PRO A 223 10.51 25.93 7.26
N ALA A 224 11.73 26.12 6.75
CA ALA A 224 12.02 27.20 5.81
C ALA A 224 11.24 27.02 4.49
N ALA A 225 11.13 25.79 3.98
CA ALA A 225 10.38 25.48 2.77
C ALA A 225 8.89 25.79 2.94
N LEU A 226 8.28 25.34 4.05
CA LEU A 226 6.88 25.59 4.35
C LEU A 226 6.58 27.09 4.52
N SER A 227 7.45 27.81 5.24
CA SER A 227 7.30 29.26 5.41
C SER A 227 7.46 30.01 4.10
N ALA A 228 8.36 29.59 3.22
CA ALA A 228 8.58 30.20 1.91
C ALA A 228 7.45 29.89 0.92
N ALA A 229 6.80 28.73 1.03
CA ALA A 229 5.67 28.32 0.20
C ALA A 229 4.37 29.09 0.52
N GLY A 230 4.24 29.60 1.75
CA GLY A 230 3.16 30.50 2.16
C GLY A 230 2.36 29.98 3.37
N HIS A 231 1.54 30.86 3.94
CA HIS A 231 0.79 30.57 5.18
C HIS A 231 -0.10 29.32 5.08
N GLU A 232 -0.68 29.04 3.90
CA GLU A 232 -1.51 27.86 3.65
C GLU A 232 -0.76 26.54 3.90
N TYR A 233 0.54 26.48 3.56
CA TYR A 233 1.38 25.30 3.75
C TYR A 233 1.73 25.04 5.21
N THR A 234 1.80 26.08 6.03
CA THR A 234 2.04 25.97 7.48
C THR A 234 0.77 25.69 8.28
N SER A 235 -0.40 25.84 7.66
CA SER A 235 -1.68 25.68 8.32
C SER A 235 -2.12 24.22 8.37
N LEU A 236 -2.62 23.78 9.53
CA LEU A 236 -3.26 22.46 9.67
C LEU A 236 -4.52 22.30 8.80
N VAL A 237 -5.08 23.39 8.29
CA VAL A 237 -6.34 23.38 7.53
C VAL A 237 -6.20 24.11 6.19
N GLY A 238 -4.97 24.28 5.71
CA GLY A 238 -4.70 24.87 4.39
C GLY A 238 -5.10 26.34 4.28
N GLY A 239 -5.06 27.09 5.39
CA GLY A 239 -5.46 28.50 5.42
C GLY A 239 -6.97 28.75 5.42
N LEU A 240 -7.79 27.70 5.41
CA LEU A 240 -9.25 27.80 5.48
C LEU A 240 -9.74 28.05 6.91
N SER A 241 -10.97 28.55 7.03
CA SER A 241 -11.65 28.78 8.32
C SER A 241 -13.10 28.31 8.29
N GLY A 242 -13.72 28.23 9.47
CA GLY A 242 -15.13 27.82 9.62
C GLY A 242 -15.41 26.45 9.00
N PHE A 243 -16.42 26.39 8.13
CA PHE A 243 -16.83 25.14 7.49
C PHE A 243 -15.75 24.56 6.55
N GLY A 244 -14.95 25.41 5.89
CA GLY A 244 -13.85 24.95 5.02
C GLY A 244 -12.73 24.26 5.79
N ALA A 245 -12.42 24.73 7.00
CA ALA A 245 -11.48 24.03 7.87
C ALA A 245 -12.01 22.65 8.30
N LEU A 246 -13.30 22.57 8.60
CA LEU A 246 -13.94 21.31 8.98
C LEU A 246 -13.93 20.29 7.83
N THR A 247 -14.15 20.72 6.58
CA THR A 247 -14.12 19.79 5.43
C THR A 247 -12.73 19.22 5.18
N VAL A 248 -11.66 19.98 5.41
CA VAL A 248 -10.27 19.47 5.33
C VAL A 248 -10.04 18.37 6.36
N VAL A 249 -10.41 18.63 7.62
CA VAL A 249 -10.23 17.68 8.73
C VAL A 249 -11.06 16.41 8.50
N LEU A 250 -12.37 16.56 8.24
CA LEU A 250 -13.27 15.42 8.03
C LEU A 250 -12.91 14.67 6.74
N GLY A 251 -12.52 15.38 5.69
CA GLY A 251 -12.05 14.80 4.43
C GLY A 251 -10.81 13.93 4.65
N GLY A 252 -9.81 14.45 5.37
CA GLY A 252 -8.60 13.68 5.71
C GLY A 252 -8.92 12.47 6.59
N ILE A 253 -9.68 12.65 7.68
CA ILE A 253 -10.02 11.55 8.60
C ILE A 253 -10.90 10.49 7.92
N SER A 254 -11.69 10.85 6.89
CA SER A 254 -12.56 9.90 6.18
C SER A 254 -11.79 8.73 5.55
N TRP A 255 -10.50 8.87 5.28
CA TRP A 255 -9.63 7.78 4.80
C TRP A 255 -9.60 6.58 5.75
N MET A 256 -9.86 6.80 7.05
CA MET A 256 -10.02 5.74 8.05
C MET A 256 -10.99 4.65 7.59
N PHE A 257 -12.12 5.03 6.97
CA PHE A 257 -13.17 4.09 6.56
C PHE A 257 -12.72 3.12 5.46
N GLY A 258 -11.71 3.49 4.65
CA GLY A 258 -11.16 2.62 3.60
C GLY A 258 -10.49 1.35 4.14
N TYR A 259 -10.07 1.34 5.42
CA TYR A 259 -9.33 0.24 6.03
C TYR A 259 -10.17 -0.64 6.95
N LEU A 260 -11.44 -0.30 7.22
CA LEU A 260 -12.30 -1.01 8.19
C LEU A 260 -12.87 -2.34 7.66
N GLY A 261 -12.07 -3.12 6.95
CA GLY A 261 -12.36 -4.49 6.53
C GLY A 261 -13.13 -4.66 5.20
N GLY A 262 -13.61 -3.56 4.61
CA GLY A 262 -14.34 -3.56 3.33
C GLY A 262 -13.49 -3.79 2.09
N THR A 263 -12.18 -3.99 2.23
CA THR A 263 -11.21 -4.21 1.15
C THR A 263 -10.79 -5.68 1.10
N PRO A 264 -11.39 -6.52 0.24
CA PRO A 264 -11.14 -7.96 0.21
C PRO A 264 -9.66 -8.31 0.02
N GLN A 265 -8.92 -7.52 -0.76
CA GLN A 265 -7.49 -7.71 -0.96
C GLN A 265 -6.70 -7.59 0.34
N LEU A 266 -7.07 -6.69 1.26
CA LEU A 266 -6.39 -6.57 2.55
C LEU A 266 -6.89 -7.64 3.52
N THR A 267 -8.21 -7.80 3.60
CA THR A 267 -8.87 -8.72 4.52
C THR A 267 -8.45 -10.18 4.35
N THR A 268 -8.22 -10.66 3.12
CA THR A 268 -7.75 -12.05 2.91
C THR A 268 -6.43 -12.34 3.62
N ARG A 269 -5.54 -11.35 3.80
CA ARG A 269 -4.31 -11.55 4.60
C ARG A 269 -4.62 -11.81 6.07
N PHE A 270 -5.63 -11.15 6.65
CA PHE A 270 -6.06 -11.42 8.02
C PHE A 270 -6.63 -12.83 8.16
N MET A 271 -7.46 -13.24 7.20
CA MET A 271 -8.08 -14.57 7.16
C MET A 271 -7.07 -15.71 7.04
N ALA A 272 -5.91 -15.44 6.44
CA ALA A 272 -4.86 -16.43 6.17
C ALA A 272 -3.83 -16.59 7.31
N ILE A 273 -3.94 -15.81 8.39
CA ILE A 273 -3.02 -15.88 9.53
C ILE A 273 -3.17 -17.21 10.26
N LYS A 274 -2.04 -17.81 10.63
CA LYS A 274 -1.98 -19.16 11.19
C LYS A 274 -2.70 -19.34 12.54
N ASP A 275 -2.47 -18.44 13.49
CA ASP A 275 -2.91 -18.60 14.86
C ASP A 275 -2.95 -17.25 15.62
N ASP A 276 -3.51 -17.25 16.84
CA ASP A 276 -3.62 -16.05 17.69
C ASP A 276 -2.28 -15.38 17.98
N LYS A 277 -1.22 -16.19 18.17
CA LYS A 277 0.13 -15.68 18.44
C LYS A 277 0.65 -14.93 17.22
N GLN A 278 0.49 -15.51 16.03
CA GLN A 278 0.84 -14.85 14.78
C GLN A 278 -0.02 -13.62 14.54
N THR A 279 -1.30 -13.60 14.92
CA THR A 279 -2.15 -12.41 14.78
C THR A 279 -1.64 -11.23 15.61
N LYS A 280 -1.15 -11.48 16.84
CA LYS A 280 -0.53 -10.43 17.67
C LYS A 280 0.76 -9.90 17.05
N ILE A 281 1.59 -10.78 16.48
CA ILE A 281 2.81 -10.38 15.74
C ILE A 281 2.42 -9.52 14.54
N ALA A 282 1.45 -9.99 13.74
CA ALA A 282 0.97 -9.29 12.56
C ALA A 282 0.45 -7.89 12.89
N ARG A 283 -0.38 -7.77 13.94
CA ARG A 283 -0.89 -6.49 14.44
C ARG A 283 0.24 -5.52 14.76
N ASN A 284 1.20 -5.95 15.59
CA ASN A 284 2.28 -5.08 16.02
C ASN A 284 3.18 -4.68 14.84
N THR A 285 3.51 -5.62 13.94
CA THR A 285 4.29 -5.37 12.73
C THR A 285 3.56 -4.39 11.79
N GLY A 286 2.29 -4.63 11.50
CA GLY A 286 1.50 -3.81 10.59
C GLY A 286 1.33 -2.39 11.09
N ILE A 287 1.07 -2.21 12.38
CA ILE A 287 0.96 -0.89 13.01
C ILE A 287 2.30 -0.15 12.98
N LEU A 288 3.38 -0.79 13.42
CA LEU A 288 4.72 -0.17 13.44
C LEU A 288 5.17 0.23 12.04
N TRP A 289 4.99 -0.65 11.06
CA TRP A 289 5.29 -0.37 9.66
C TRP A 289 4.54 0.87 9.18
N THR A 290 3.24 0.97 9.49
CA THR A 290 2.40 2.11 9.08
C THR A 290 2.86 3.42 9.70
N PHE A 291 3.18 3.45 11.00
CA PHE A 291 3.70 4.68 11.63
C PHE A 291 4.98 5.15 10.96
N LEU A 292 5.95 4.25 10.75
CA LEU A 292 7.22 4.58 10.11
C LEU A 292 7.04 5.04 8.66
N ALA A 293 6.18 4.34 7.90
CA ALA A 293 5.90 4.65 6.50
C ALA A 293 5.27 6.04 6.33
N TYR A 294 4.28 6.38 7.16
CA TYR A 294 3.55 7.65 7.04
C TYR A 294 4.37 8.84 7.50
N ILE A 295 5.20 8.69 8.55
CA ILE A 295 6.18 9.71 8.93
C ILE A 295 7.13 9.96 7.75
N GLY A 296 7.67 8.88 7.17
CA GLY A 296 8.58 8.96 6.04
C GLY A 296 7.96 9.64 4.82
N ALA A 297 6.76 9.22 4.44
CA ALA A 297 6.02 9.76 3.30
C ALA A 297 5.74 11.26 3.44
N LEU A 298 5.30 11.71 4.62
CA LEU A 298 5.05 13.12 4.90
C LEU A 298 6.33 13.96 4.92
N MET A 299 7.48 13.39 5.30
CA MET A 299 8.77 14.09 5.27
C MET A 299 9.39 14.17 3.87
N ILE A 300 9.01 13.25 2.98
CA ILE A 300 9.46 13.25 1.58
C ILE A 300 8.71 14.32 0.77
N GLY A 301 7.42 14.51 1.05
CA GLY A 301 6.59 15.54 0.42
C GLY A 301 6.87 16.92 0.99
#